data_AF-A0A7S0ULK2-F1
#
_entry.id   AF-A0A7S0ULK2-F1
#
_cell.length_a   1.000
_cell.length_b   1.000
_cell.length_c   1.000
_cell.angle_alpha   90.00
_cell.angle_beta   90.00
_cell.angle_gamma   90.00
#
_symmetry.space_group_name_H-M   'P 1'
#
loop_
_entity.id
_entity.type
_entity.pdbx_description
1 polymer ?
#
loop_
_entity_poly.entity_id
_entity_poly.type
_entity_poly.pdbx_seq_one_letter_code
_entity_poly.pdbx_strand_id
1 'polypeptide(L)'
;MNSISSKARPSPTIPPAISKQLVATARARGTAKATTKRVPPEAAEAISEALRLFISEAHRRAAIEAECDDEGEFRSMNETKYNSQTPIDAQHVTRIAGDLLMDFS
;
A
#
# COMPACT_ATOMS: atom_id res chain seq x y z
N MET A 1 13.20 20.04 37.13
CA MET A 1 12.82 18.62 36.97
C MET A 1 11.95 18.55 35.73
N ASN A 2 12.53 18.23 34.57
CA ASN A 2 11.79 18.26 33.30
C ASN A 2 11.51 16.82 32.86
N SER A 3 10.26 16.41 33.00
CA SER A 3 9.77 15.09 32.58
C SER A 3 9.70 15.04 31.06
N ILE A 4 10.61 14.30 30.43
CA ILE A 4 10.57 14.01 29.00
C ILE A 4 9.51 12.93 28.80
N SER A 5 8.34 13.33 28.28
CA SER A 5 7.28 12.42 27.87
C SER A 5 7.71 11.70 26.60
N SER A 6 8.18 10.46 26.74
CA SER A 6 8.45 9.53 25.65
C SER A 6 7.14 9.09 25.00
N LYS A 7 6.57 9.93 24.13
CA LYS A 7 5.38 9.55 23.36
C LYS A 7 5.79 8.66 22.18
N ALA A 8 5.27 7.44 22.24
CA ALA A 8 5.58 6.30 21.41
C ALA A 8 5.48 6.59 19.91
N ARG A 9 6.46 6.05 19.18
CA ARG A 9 6.49 5.89 17.73
C ARG A 9 5.18 5.22 17.29
N PRO A 10 4.46 5.74 16.26
CA PRO A 10 3.30 5.03 15.74
C PRO A 10 3.76 3.68 15.19
N SER A 11 3.26 2.61 15.79
CA SER A 11 3.53 1.24 15.32
C SER A 11 3.10 1.11 13.86
N PRO A 12 3.85 0.37 13.02
CA PRO A 12 3.40 0.03 11.67
C PRO A 12 2.02 -0.62 11.81
N THR A 13 0.99 0.06 11.33
CA THR A 13 -0.37 -0.48 11.33
C THR A 13 -0.34 -1.62 10.32
N ILE A 14 -0.33 -2.85 10.82
CA ILE A 14 -0.36 -4.06 10.02
C ILE A 14 -1.62 -3.95 9.15
N PRO A 15 -1.50 -3.98 7.80
CA PRO A 15 -2.66 -3.98 6.93
C PRO A 15 -3.58 -5.13 7.34
N PRO A 16 -4.90 -4.91 7.42
CA PRO A 16 -5.83 -5.95 7.83
C PRO A 16 -5.62 -7.20 6.98
N ALA A 17 -5.72 -8.35 7.63
CA ALA A 17 -5.53 -9.62 6.98
C ALA A 17 -6.46 -9.77 5.77
N ILE A 18 -5.92 -9.93 4.56
CA ILE A 18 -6.72 -10.28 3.40
C ILE A 18 -7.33 -11.66 3.66
N SER A 19 -8.66 -11.75 3.61
CA SER A 19 -9.35 -12.99 3.94
C SER A 19 -9.18 -14.01 2.82
N LYS A 20 -8.91 -15.27 3.18
CA LYS A 20 -8.75 -16.39 2.22
C LYS A 20 -9.97 -16.51 1.29
N GLN A 21 -11.16 -16.21 1.82
CA GLN A 21 -12.43 -16.21 1.09
C GLN A 21 -12.50 -15.11 0.02
N LEU A 22 -11.95 -13.92 0.30
CA LEU A 22 -11.88 -12.84 -0.68
C LEU A 22 -10.94 -13.19 -1.83
N VAL A 23 -9.79 -13.79 -1.54
CA VAL A 23 -8.84 -14.27 -2.56
C VAL A 23 -9.46 -15.32 -3.47
N ALA A 24 -10.13 -16.31 -2.89
CA ALA A 24 -10.82 -17.35 -3.66
C ALA A 24 -11.92 -16.76 -4.56
N THR A 25 -12.67 -15.78 -4.06
CA THR A 25 -13.77 -15.13 -4.78
C THR A 25 -13.25 -14.23 -5.91
N ALA A 26 -12.19 -13.45 -5.66
CA ALA A 26 -11.59 -12.58 -6.66
C ALA A 26 -11.01 -13.38 -7.84
N ARG A 27 -10.34 -14.50 -7.57
CA ARG A 27 -9.82 -15.40 -8.62
C ARG A 27 -10.96 -16.02 -9.44
N ALA A 28 -12.02 -16.48 -8.79
CA ALA A 28 -13.18 -17.06 -9.46
C ALA A 28 -13.90 -16.05 -10.38
N ARG A 29 -13.91 -14.76 -10.01
CA ARG A 29 -14.53 -13.69 -10.81
C ARG A 29 -13.62 -13.14 -11.92
N GLY A 30 -12.31 -13.05 -11.68
CA GLY A 30 -11.35 -12.48 -12.63
C GLY A 30 -10.91 -13.42 -13.75
N THR A 31 -11.21 -14.72 -13.64
CA THR A 31 -10.85 -15.70 -14.67
C THR A 31 -12.11 -16.30 -15.28
N ALA A 32 -12.60 -15.72 -16.37
CA ALA A 32 -13.74 -16.21 -17.17
C ALA A 32 -13.54 -17.65 -17.74
N LYS A 33 -12.38 -18.27 -17.50
CA LYS A 33 -12.01 -19.64 -17.86
C LYS A 33 -11.68 -20.54 -16.66
N ALA A 34 -12.05 -20.18 -15.42
CA ALA A 34 -11.86 -21.07 -14.29
C ALA A 34 -12.81 -22.27 -14.38
N THR A 35 -12.38 -23.30 -15.11
CA THR A 35 -12.80 -24.69 -14.88
C THR A 35 -12.47 -25.03 -13.42
N THR A 36 -13.38 -24.74 -12.49
CA THR A 36 -13.58 -25.33 -11.14
C THR A 36 -12.36 -25.88 -10.39
N LYS A 37 -11.15 -25.32 -10.57
CA LYS A 37 -9.96 -25.73 -9.84
C LYS A 37 -9.95 -24.99 -8.51
N ARG A 38 -10.41 -25.69 -7.48
CA ARG A 38 -10.38 -25.22 -6.10
C ARG A 38 -8.93 -24.90 -5.71
N VAL A 39 -8.70 -23.70 -5.17
CA VAL A 39 -7.38 -23.28 -4.68
C VAL A 39 -7.09 -24.01 -3.37
N PRO A 40 -5.96 -24.72 -3.24
CA PRO A 40 -5.54 -25.30 -1.97
C PRO A 40 -5.40 -24.23 -0.88
N PRO A 41 -5.72 -24.53 0.39
CA PRO A 41 -5.62 -23.57 1.50
C PRO A 41 -4.26 -22.88 1.63
N GLU A 42 -3.17 -23.61 1.35
CA GLU A 42 -1.79 -23.14 1.41
C GLU A 42 -1.51 -22.14 0.28
N ALA A 43 -2.02 -22.42 -0.92
CA ALA A 43 -1.93 -21.50 -2.05
C ALA A 43 -2.77 -20.23 -1.80
N ALA A 44 -3.94 -20.35 -1.17
CA ALA A 44 -4.75 -19.20 -0.79
C ALA A 44 -4.05 -18.31 0.25
N GLU A 45 -3.25 -18.92 1.15
CA GLU A 45 -2.44 -18.20 2.14
C GLU A 45 -1.27 -17.47 1.49
N ALA A 46 -0.53 -18.14 0.61
CA ALA A 46 0.54 -17.53 -0.17
C ALA A 46 0.03 -16.35 -1.02
N ILE A 47 -1.14 -16.50 -1.67
CA ILE A 47 -1.75 -15.40 -2.44
C ILE A 47 -2.20 -14.27 -1.52
N SER A 48 -2.77 -14.57 -0.35
CA SER A 48 -3.17 -13.55 0.62
C SER A 48 -1.97 -12.72 1.07
N GLU A 49 -0.83 -13.38 1.32
CA GLU A 49 0.39 -12.69 1.73
C GLU A 49 1.01 -11.89 0.58
N ALA A 50 1.06 -12.44 -0.63
CA ALA A 50 1.52 -11.72 -1.82
C ALA A 50 0.69 -10.45 -2.07
N LEU A 51 -0.64 -10.52 -1.89
CA LEU A 51 -1.52 -9.35 -2.02
C LEU A 51 -1.28 -8.31 -0.91
N ARG A 52 -0.96 -8.73 0.32
CA ARG A 52 -0.60 -7.78 1.39
C ARG A 52 0.69 -7.04 1.07
N LEU A 53 1.70 -7.77 0.58
CA LEU A 53 2.97 -7.18 0.17
C LEU A 53 2.77 -6.20 -1.00
N PHE A 54 1.97 -6.58 -1.99
CA PHE A 54 1.61 -5.71 -3.10
C PHE A 54 0.96 -4.40 -2.63
N ILE A 55 -0.07 -4.47 -1.77
CA ILE A 55 -0.75 -3.28 -1.25
C ILE A 55 0.20 -2.41 -0.41
N SER A 56 1.02 -3.04 0.43
CA SER A 56 1.97 -2.33 1.28
C SER A 56 3.00 -1.57 0.44
N GLU A 57 3.51 -2.21 -0.62
CA GLU A 57 4.49 -1.61 -1.52
C GLU A 57 3.86 -0.51 -2.39
N ALA A 58 2.63 -0.70 -2.87
CA ALA A 58 1.88 0.32 -3.58
C ALA A 58 1.70 1.58 -2.72
N HIS A 59 1.29 1.40 -1.46
CA HIS A 59 1.11 2.51 -0.52
C HIS A 59 2.44 3.21 -0.21
N ARG A 60 3.52 2.46 -0.01
CA ARG A 60 4.86 3.01 0.25
C ARG A 60 5.34 3.87 -0.92
N ARG A 61 5.20 3.40 -2.17
CA ARG A 61 5.62 4.16 -3.36
C ARG A 61 4.74 5.38 -3.61
N ALA A 62 3.43 5.24 -3.42
CA ALA A 62 2.50 6.37 -3.57
C ALA A 62 2.71 7.45 -2.49
N ALA A 63 3.13 7.08 -1.28
CA ALA A 63 3.52 8.03 -0.24
C ALA A 63 4.78 8.81 -0.64
N ILE A 64 5.79 8.14 -1.19
CA ILE A 64 7.01 8.79 -1.68
C ILE A 64 6.68 9.77 -2.81
N GLU A 65 5.85 9.35 -3.76
CA GLU A 65 5.44 10.22 -4.87
C GLU A 65 4.68 11.46 -4.37
N ALA A 66 3.83 11.30 -3.35
CA ALA A 66 3.14 12.42 -2.71
C ALA A 66 4.12 13.39 -2.03
N GLU A 67 5.14 12.87 -1.34
CA GLU A 67 6.20 13.69 -0.74
C GLU A 67 7.00 14.45 -1.83
N CYS A 68 7.30 13.82 -2.97
CA CYS A 68 7.98 14.47 -4.09
C CYS A 68 7.17 15.62 -4.72
N ASP A 69 5.84 15.47 -4.85
CA ASP A 69 4.98 16.54 -5.35
C ASP A 69 4.93 17.73 -4.38
N ASP A 70 4.87 17.46 -3.08
CA ASP A 70 4.89 18.49 -2.04
C ASP A 70 6.23 19.25 -2.00
N GLU A 71 7.36 18.55 -2.15
CA GLU A 71 8.69 19.19 -2.27
C GLU A 71 8.83 20.03 -3.54
N GLY A 72 8.10 19.67 -4.61
CA GLY A 72 8.01 20.44 -5.86
C GLY A 72 7.31 21.78 -5.68
N GLU A 73 6.21 21.83 -4.91
CA GLU A 73 5.51 23.07 -4.56
C GLU A 73 6.27 23.88 -3.49
N PHE A 74 6.90 23.22 -2.51
CA PHE A 74 7.59 23.88 -1.40
C PHE A 74 8.84 24.66 -1.81
N ARG A 75 9.44 24.32 -2.96
CA ARG A 75 10.52 25.14 -3.56
C ARG A 75 10.06 26.53 -4.02
N SER A 76 8.76 26.84 -3.96
CA SER A 76 8.22 28.15 -4.37
C SER A 76 7.82 29.08 -3.22
N MET A 77 7.68 28.62 -1.96
CA MET A 77 7.34 29.50 -0.82
C MET A 77 7.91 28.97 0.50
N ASN A 78 8.58 29.85 1.24
CA ASN A 78 9.12 29.61 2.57
C ASN A 78 8.04 29.21 3.61
N GLU A 79 8.51 28.45 4.60
CA GLU A 79 8.02 28.31 5.98
C GLU A 79 6.88 27.33 6.34
N THR A 80 7.22 26.50 7.33
CA THR A 80 6.35 25.85 8.33
C THR A 80 5.39 24.76 7.87
N LYS A 81 5.91 23.57 7.54
CA LYS A 81 5.10 22.33 7.62
C LYS A 81 5.36 21.58 8.92
N TYR A 82 4.49 21.84 9.89
CA TYR A 82 4.23 20.96 11.03
C TYR A 82 3.73 19.61 10.50
N ASN A 83 4.56 18.57 10.59
CA ASN A 83 4.21 17.14 10.75
C ASN A 83 2.85 16.65 10.21
N SER A 84 2.44 17.11 9.02
CA SER A 84 1.21 16.71 8.34
C SER A 84 1.63 15.72 7.26
N GLN A 85 1.27 14.45 7.41
CA GLN A 85 1.46 13.47 6.35
C GLN A 85 0.82 13.99 5.06
N THR A 86 1.60 14.02 3.97
CA THR A 86 1.08 14.43 2.67
C THR A 86 0.03 13.42 2.21
N PRO A 87 -1.19 13.85 1.85
CA PRO A 87 -2.23 12.95 1.43
C PRO A 87 -1.86 12.25 0.11
N ILE A 88 -2.20 10.96 0.02
CA ILE A 88 -2.00 10.18 -1.21
C ILE A 88 -3.24 10.31 -2.09
N ASP A 89 -3.08 10.92 -3.26
CA ASP A 89 -4.11 11.02 -4.29
C ASP A 89 -3.96 9.97 -5.40
N ALA A 90 -5.01 9.80 -6.20
CA ALA A 90 -5.06 8.83 -7.30
C ALA A 90 -3.97 9.05 -8.36
N GLN A 91 -3.47 10.27 -8.52
CA GLN A 91 -2.39 10.58 -9.45
C GLN A 91 -1.07 9.94 -9.02
N HIS A 92 -0.74 9.98 -7.73
CA HIS A 92 0.47 9.35 -7.19
C HIS A 92 0.47 7.83 -7.46
N VAL A 93 -0.68 7.18 -7.29
CA VAL A 93 -0.86 5.75 -7.59
C VAL A 93 -0.71 5.47 -9.08
N THR A 94 -1.24 6.34 -9.94
CA THR A 94 -1.17 6.17 -11.41
C THR A 94 0.26 6.23 -11.91
N ARG A 95 1.09 7.12 -11.36
CA ARG A 95 2.50 7.27 -11.76
C ARG A 95 3.35 6.06 -11.39
N ILE A 96 3.09 5.45 -10.24
CA ILE A 96 3.84 4.25 -9.78
C ILE A 96 3.29 2.93 -10.33
N ALA A 97 2.12 2.94 -10.98
CA ALA A 97 1.42 1.72 -11.38
C ALA A 97 2.20 0.87 -12.40
N GLY A 98 2.90 1.51 -13.34
CA GLY A 98 3.68 0.81 -14.35
C GLY A 98 4.79 -0.04 -13.72
N ASP A 99 5.66 0.60 -12.95
CA ASP A 99 6.80 -0.05 -12.29
C ASP A 99 6.32 -1.09 -11.26
N LEU A 100 5.28 -0.76 -10.50
CA LEU A 100 4.70 -1.69 -9.53
C LEU A 100 4.16 -2.95 -10.21
N LEU A 101 3.55 -2.86 -11.39
CA LEU A 101 3.06 -4.04 -12.10
C LEU A 101 4.18 -4.89 -12.70
N MET A 102 5.31 -4.27 -13.09
CA MET A 102 6.48 -5.02 -13.60
C MET A 102 7.17 -5.83 -12.50
N ASP A 103 7.17 -5.35 -11.25
CA ASP A 103 7.78 -6.08 -10.13
C ASP A 103 7.02 -7.36 -9.74
N PHE A 104 5.77 -7.50 -10.17
CA PHE A 104 4.87 -8.61 -9.84
C PHE A 104 4.44 -9.43 -11.08
N SER A 105 5.06 -9.18 -12.23
CA SER A 105 4.79 -9.89 -13.49
C SER A 105 5.51 -11.24 -13.61
#